data_AF-A0A951CJB2-F1
#
_entry.id   AF-A0A951CJB2-F1
#
_cell.length_a   1.000
_cell.length_b   1.000
_cell.length_c   1.000
_cell.angle_alpha   90.00
_cell.angle_beta   90.00
_cell.angle_gamma   90.00
#
_symmetry.space_group_name_H-M   'P 1'
#
loop_
_entity.id
_entity.type
_entity.pdbx_description
1 polymer ?
#
loop_
_entity_poly.entity_id
_entity_poly.type
_entity_poly.pdbx_seq_one_letter_code
_entity_poly.pdbx_strand_id
1 'polypeptide(L)'
;MNVAEAVSFSLQALRANRLRTFLTALGLIIGNASVILVVTISLASKDLILDQIRGIGSNLVYASYQAGGQNTAQVQADFVKLADVRAIRDTLGSTIIAASAVMNTNDQIVVNGKVRAVTVDGVDEQYATVRNLVILSGRTFDESDMTLRERVAMLSEKLAIRMFGSLEAALDQTVKISQLQFTVVGTFREKTSTFGQGEIT
;
A
#
# COMPACT_ATOMS: atom_id res chain seq x y z
N MET A 1 42.69 -39.92 -31.19
CA MET A 1 41.40 -39.30 -31.59
C MET A 1 41.40 -37.89 -31.05
N ASN A 2 41.48 -36.87 -31.92
CA ASN A 2 41.45 -35.48 -31.50
C ASN A 2 40.01 -35.06 -31.18
N VAL A 3 39.79 -34.34 -30.07
CA VAL A 3 38.46 -33.88 -29.64
C VAL A 3 37.76 -33.05 -30.74
N ALA A 4 38.53 -32.27 -31.51
CA ALA A 4 38.04 -31.51 -32.65
C ALA A 4 37.46 -32.41 -33.77
N GLU A 5 38.06 -33.57 -33.99
CA GLU A 5 37.64 -34.52 -35.01
C GLU A 5 36.37 -35.27 -34.57
N ALA A 6 36.26 -35.60 -33.28
CA ALA A 6 35.06 -36.16 -32.69
C ALA A 6 33.86 -35.19 -32.77
N VAL A 7 34.06 -33.91 -32.47
CA VAL A 7 33.01 -32.88 -32.58
C VAL A 7 32.56 -32.72 -34.04
N SER A 8 33.50 -32.64 -34.98
CA SER A 8 33.20 -32.56 -36.43
C SER A 8 32.37 -33.75 -36.90
N PHE A 9 32.77 -34.97 -36.51
CA PHE A 9 32.05 -36.19 -36.83
C PHE A 9 30.62 -36.20 -36.25
N SER A 10 30.44 -35.82 -34.98
CA SER A 10 29.12 -35.73 -34.35
C SER A 10 28.22 -34.70 -35.03
N LEU A 11 28.74 -33.53 -35.42
CA LEU A 11 28.00 -32.51 -36.18
C LEU A 11 27.52 -33.02 -37.54
N GLN A 12 28.35 -33.77 -38.26
CA GLN A 12 27.95 -34.39 -39.53
C GLN A 12 26.85 -35.44 -39.31
N ALA A 13 26.97 -36.27 -38.27
CA ALA A 13 25.96 -37.28 -37.92
C ALA A 13 24.61 -36.65 -37.54
N LEU A 14 24.61 -35.55 -36.79
CA LEU A 14 23.41 -34.78 -36.44
C LEU A 14 22.74 -34.16 -37.68
N ARG A 15 23.54 -33.68 -38.64
CA ARG A 15 23.07 -33.12 -39.92
C ARG A 15 22.53 -34.17 -40.90
N ALA A 16 23.00 -35.41 -40.82
CA ALA A 16 22.48 -36.52 -41.62
C ALA A 16 21.06 -36.94 -41.17
N ASN A 17 20.78 -36.88 -39.85
CA ASN A 17 19.48 -37.24 -39.28
C ASN A 17 18.68 -36.03 -38.77
N ARG A 18 18.45 -35.04 -39.65
CA ARG A 18 17.86 -33.74 -39.26
C ARG A 18 16.55 -33.85 -38.49
N LEU A 19 15.63 -34.72 -38.92
CA LEU A 19 14.31 -34.86 -38.29
C LEU A 19 14.40 -35.47 -36.89
N ARG A 20 15.22 -36.49 -36.69
CA ARG A 20 15.43 -37.12 -35.38
C ARG A 20 16.12 -36.17 -34.41
N THR A 21 17.17 -35.49 -34.87
CA THR A 21 17.87 -34.47 -34.08
C THR A 21 16.93 -33.33 -33.69
N PHE A 22 16.08 -32.88 -34.61
CA PHE A 22 15.10 -31.82 -34.35
C PHE A 22 14.05 -32.25 -33.31
N LEU A 23 13.42 -33.41 -33.47
CA LEU A 23 12.37 -33.88 -32.55
C LEU A 23 12.91 -34.17 -31.13
N THR A 24 14.12 -34.70 -31.01
CA THR A 24 14.77 -34.93 -29.71
C THR A 24 15.17 -33.63 -29.01
N ALA A 25 15.76 -32.68 -29.76
CA ALA A 25 16.06 -31.36 -29.24
C ALA A 25 14.79 -30.60 -28.83
N LEU A 26 13.73 -30.69 -29.64
CA LEU A 26 12.44 -30.05 -29.35
C LEU A 26 11.82 -30.61 -28.06
N GLY A 27 11.85 -31.92 -27.86
CA GLY A 27 11.39 -32.55 -26.63
C GLY A 27 12.14 -32.07 -25.39
N LEU A 28 13.48 -31.96 -25.48
CA LEU A 28 14.30 -31.44 -24.39
C LEU A 28 14.02 -29.96 -24.10
N ILE A 29 13.85 -29.14 -25.14
CA ILE A 29 13.55 -27.71 -25.01
C ILE A 29 12.19 -27.52 -24.34
N ILE A 30 11.14 -28.19 -24.81
CA ILE A 30 9.79 -28.09 -24.23
C ILE A 30 9.79 -28.63 -22.79
N GLY A 31 10.48 -29.74 -22.54
CA GLY A 31 10.59 -30.33 -21.20
C GLY A 31 11.27 -29.39 -20.19
N ASN A 32 12.41 -28.80 -20.56
CA ASN A 32 13.09 -27.85 -19.68
C ASN A 32 12.30 -26.54 -19.53
N ALA A 33 11.67 -26.06 -20.61
CA ALA A 33 10.86 -24.85 -20.58
C ALA A 33 9.64 -24.98 -19.65
N SER A 34 8.96 -26.13 -19.66
CA SER A 34 7.80 -26.35 -18.79
C SER A 34 8.18 -26.38 -17.31
N VAL A 35 9.30 -27.00 -16.96
CA VAL A 35 9.81 -27.03 -15.58
C VAL A 35 10.19 -25.64 -15.11
N ILE A 36 10.95 -24.89 -15.91
CA ILE A 36 11.34 -23.50 -15.59
C ILE A 36 10.09 -22.63 -15.41
N LEU A 37 9.11 -22.77 -16.30
CA LEU A 37 7.87 -22.00 -16.26
C LEU A 37 7.09 -22.27 -14.96
N VAL A 38 6.86 -23.54 -14.62
CA VAL A 38 6.10 -23.93 -13.42
C VAL A 38 6.79 -23.44 -12.14
N VAL A 39 8.12 -23.57 -12.06
CA VAL A 39 8.90 -23.09 -10.91
C VAL A 39 8.81 -21.57 -10.79
N THR A 40 8.98 -20.86 -11.91
CA THR A 40 8.92 -19.40 -11.93
C THR A 40 7.54 -18.89 -11.52
N ILE A 41 6.47 -19.48 -12.06
CA ILE A 41 5.09 -19.12 -11.70
C ILE A 41 4.86 -19.38 -10.20
N SER A 42 5.35 -20.51 -9.67
CA SER A 42 5.16 -20.87 -8.27
C SER A 42 5.86 -19.90 -7.32
N LEU A 43 7.11 -19.52 -7.62
CA LEU A 43 7.87 -18.54 -6.85
C LEU A 43 7.24 -17.14 -6.95
N ALA A 44 6.91 -16.69 -8.16
CA ALA A 44 6.28 -15.39 -8.38
C ALA A 44 4.92 -15.29 -7.67
N SER A 45 4.11 -16.35 -7.71
CA SER A 45 2.81 -16.39 -7.01
C SER A 45 2.99 -16.30 -5.50
N LYS A 46 3.97 -17.03 -4.96
CA LYS A 46 4.29 -16.98 -3.52
C LYS A 46 4.70 -15.58 -3.10
N ASP A 47 5.60 -14.94 -3.84
CA ASP A 47 6.09 -13.59 -3.50
C ASP A 47 4.96 -12.55 -3.61
N LEU A 48 4.14 -12.63 -4.66
CA LEU A 48 2.96 -11.78 -4.81
C LEU A 48 2.00 -11.91 -3.63
N ILE A 49 1.67 -13.13 -3.21
CA ILE A 49 0.77 -13.37 -2.07
C ILE A 49 1.40 -12.83 -0.78
N LEU A 50 2.70 -13.08 -0.55
CA LEU A 50 3.39 -12.57 0.63
C LEU A 50 3.43 -11.04 0.67
N ASP A 51 3.63 -10.39 -0.47
CA ASP A 51 3.62 -8.93 -0.56
C ASP A 51 2.22 -8.35 -0.38
N GLN A 52 1.17 -9.02 -0.87
CA GLN A 52 -0.21 -8.66 -0.55
C GLN A 52 -0.46 -8.74 0.96
N ILE A 53 -0.06 -9.83 1.62
CA ILE A 53 -0.24 -10.04 3.06
C ILE A 53 0.54 -9.01 3.87
N ARG A 54 1.81 -8.77 3.51
CA ARG A 54 2.64 -7.73 4.16
C ARG A 54 2.05 -6.35 3.98
N GLY A 55 1.49 -6.07 2.81
CA GLY A 55 0.84 -4.80 2.48
C GLY A 55 -0.46 -4.55 3.24
N ILE A 56 -1.19 -5.59 3.66
CA ILE A 56 -2.33 -5.47 4.59
C ILE A 56 -1.87 -5.02 5.99
N GLY A 57 -0.57 -5.10 6.28
CA GLY A 57 0.00 -4.74 7.57
C GLY A 57 -0.01 -5.94 8.51
N SER A 58 0.81 -6.96 8.20
CA SER A 58 1.00 -8.16 9.03
C SER A 58 1.60 -7.87 10.42
N ASN A 59 1.80 -6.60 10.78
CA ASN A 59 2.29 -6.09 12.05
C ASN A 59 1.44 -4.95 12.62
N LEU A 60 0.19 -4.78 12.19
CA LEU A 60 -0.72 -3.74 12.70
C LEU A 60 -1.58 -4.25 13.85
N VAL A 61 -1.65 -3.45 14.91
CA VAL A 61 -2.52 -3.68 16.06
C VAL A 61 -3.46 -2.50 16.20
N TYR A 62 -4.76 -2.77 16.09
CA TYR A 62 -5.80 -1.79 16.40
C TYR A 62 -6.19 -1.91 17.86
N ALA A 63 -5.96 -0.84 18.62
CA ALA A 63 -6.47 -0.69 19.97
C ALA A 63 -7.64 0.30 19.93
N SER A 64 -8.80 -0.12 20.38
CA SER A 64 -9.95 0.76 20.58
C SER A 64 -10.49 0.56 21.98
N TYR A 65 -10.92 1.66 22.60
CA TYR A 65 -11.63 1.59 23.86
C TYR A 65 -13.10 1.29 23.57
N GLN A 66 -13.62 0.17 24.11
CA GLN A 66 -15.05 -0.14 24.10
C GLN A 66 -15.62 0.06 25.49
N ALA A 67 -16.40 1.13 25.68
CA ALA A 67 -17.22 1.30 26.88
C ALA A 67 -18.33 0.24 26.87
N GLY A 68 -18.55 -0.43 28.01
CA GLY A 68 -19.52 -1.52 28.10
C GLY A 68 -20.97 -1.08 27.87
N GLY A 69 -21.75 -1.90 27.15
CA GLY A 69 -23.22 -1.86 27.07
C GLY A 69 -23.84 -0.72 26.24
N GLN A 70 -24.83 -1.06 25.39
CA GLN A 70 -25.59 -0.14 24.52
C GLN A 70 -26.25 1.08 25.22
N ASN A 71 -26.28 1.13 26.56
CA ASN A 71 -27.03 2.13 27.34
C ASN A 71 -26.15 3.00 28.26
N THR A 72 -24.83 2.90 28.20
CA THR A 72 -23.94 3.67 29.07
C THR A 72 -23.51 4.94 28.34
N ALA A 73 -23.86 6.11 28.90
CA ALA A 73 -23.45 7.39 28.34
C ALA A 73 -21.92 7.41 28.22
N GLN A 74 -21.42 7.55 26.98
CA GLN A 74 -19.99 7.55 26.68
C GLN A 74 -19.39 8.84 27.26
N VAL A 75 -18.84 8.73 28.48
CA VAL A 75 -18.23 9.87 29.16
C VAL A 75 -16.93 10.20 28.42
N GLN A 76 -16.64 11.48 28.19
CA GLN A 76 -15.44 11.95 27.48
C GLN A 76 -14.10 11.41 28.05
N ALA A 77 -14.13 10.84 29.26
CA ALA A 77 -13.01 10.14 29.91
C ALA A 77 -12.64 8.80 29.25
N ASP A 78 -13.52 8.22 28.42
CA ASP A 78 -13.38 6.90 27.82
C ASP A 78 -12.64 6.91 26.46
N PHE A 79 -12.31 8.07 25.91
CA PHE A 79 -11.56 8.13 24.65
C PHE A 79 -10.05 7.99 24.90
N VAL A 80 -9.38 7.24 24.01
CA VAL A 80 -7.91 7.20 23.95
C VAL A 80 -7.40 8.61 23.70
N LYS A 81 -6.55 9.11 24.59
CA LYS A 81 -5.97 10.45 24.49
C LYS A 81 -4.65 10.41 23.74
N LEU A 82 -4.26 11.54 23.17
CA LEU A 82 -2.92 11.72 22.61
C LEU A 82 -1.80 11.45 23.63
N ALA A 83 -2.06 11.69 24.93
CA ALA A 83 -1.13 11.35 26.00
C ALA A 83 -0.89 9.84 26.11
N ASP A 84 -1.91 9.02 25.89
CA ASP A 84 -1.80 7.56 25.93
C ASP A 84 -0.96 7.05 24.75
N VAL A 85 -1.15 7.62 23.56
CA VAL A 85 -0.33 7.31 22.38
C VAL A 85 1.13 7.68 22.61
N ARG A 86 1.41 8.84 23.21
CA ARG A 86 2.77 9.22 23.61
C ARG A 86 3.37 8.24 24.61
N ALA A 87 2.63 7.85 25.65
CA ALA A 87 3.09 6.86 26.61
C ALA A 87 3.40 5.49 25.96
N ILE A 88 2.61 5.08 24.96
CA ILE A 88 2.87 3.86 24.17
C ILE A 88 4.17 4.00 23.38
N ARG A 89 4.40 5.14 22.71
CA ARG A 89 5.64 5.40 21.96
C ARG A 89 6.87 5.37 22.88
N ASP A 90 6.77 5.99 24.05
CA ASP A 90 7.88 6.07 25.01
C ASP A 90 8.18 4.70 25.65
N THR A 91 7.14 3.93 25.99
CA THR A 91 7.28 2.65 26.69
C THR A 91 7.65 1.51 25.74
N LEU A 92 7.06 1.49 24.54
CA LEU A 92 7.20 0.39 23.58
C LEU A 92 8.04 0.75 22.36
N GLY A 93 8.66 1.94 22.30
CA GLY A 93 9.42 2.41 21.14
C GLY A 93 10.58 1.52 20.71
N SER A 94 11.11 0.65 21.58
CA SER A 94 12.10 -0.37 21.20
C SER A 94 11.51 -1.56 20.45
N THR A 95 10.19 -1.77 20.54
CA THR A 95 9.47 -2.94 20.03
C THR A 95 8.59 -2.59 18.83
N ILE A 96 8.02 -1.37 18.81
CA ILE A 96 7.16 -0.89 17.73
C ILE A 96 7.88 0.15 16.87
N ILE A 97 7.58 0.18 15.58
CA ILE A 97 8.16 1.14 14.64
C ILE A 97 7.51 2.52 14.79
N ALA A 98 6.18 2.53 15.00
CA ALA A 98 5.38 3.74 15.08
C ALA A 98 4.04 3.43 15.76
N ALA A 99 3.41 4.43 16.35
CA ALA A 99 2.04 4.37 16.87
C ALA A 99 1.31 5.65 16.52
N SER A 100 0.06 5.54 16.05
CA SER A 100 -0.72 6.70 15.62
C SER A 100 -2.12 6.69 16.22
N ALA A 101 -2.59 7.85 16.69
CA ALA A 101 -3.99 8.06 17.00
C ALA A 101 -4.78 8.19 15.70
N VAL A 102 -5.96 7.56 15.66
CA VAL A 102 -6.86 7.62 14.51
C VAL A 102 -8.28 7.90 14.98
N MET A 103 -8.91 8.90 14.40
CA MET A 103 -10.32 9.22 14.60
C MET A 103 -11.02 9.27 13.24
N ASN A 104 -11.90 8.32 12.98
CA ASN A 104 -12.62 8.24 11.72
C ASN A 104 -13.95 9.00 11.82
N THR A 105 -14.22 9.87 10.85
CA THR A 105 -15.54 10.48 10.65
C THR A 105 -15.96 10.39 9.20
N ASN A 106 -17.27 10.39 8.95
CA ASN A 106 -17.80 10.42 7.59
C ASN A 106 -18.24 11.84 7.25
N ASP A 107 -17.93 12.30 6.05
CA ASP A 107 -18.32 13.62 5.56
C ASP A 107 -18.81 13.55 4.11
N GLN A 108 -19.36 14.65 3.62
CA GLN A 108 -19.81 14.80 2.24
C GLN A 108 -19.13 16.00 1.59
N ILE A 109 -18.45 15.72 0.47
CA ILE A 109 -17.79 16.75 -0.33
C ILE A 109 -18.45 16.84 -1.72
N VAL A 110 -18.43 18.06 -2.29
CA VAL A 110 -18.94 18.30 -3.64
C VAL A 110 -17.77 18.23 -4.60
N VAL A 111 -17.85 17.31 -5.57
CA VAL A 111 -16.84 17.14 -6.63
C VAL A 111 -17.55 17.22 -7.97
N ASN A 112 -17.19 18.21 -8.79
CA ASN A 112 -17.80 18.44 -10.11
C ASN A 112 -19.35 18.51 -10.06
N GLY A 113 -19.89 19.21 -9.06
CA GLY A 113 -21.33 19.37 -8.86
C GLY A 113 -22.06 18.13 -8.32
N LYS A 114 -21.35 17.06 -7.96
CA LYS A 114 -21.93 15.85 -7.36
C LYS A 114 -21.45 15.67 -5.92
N VAL A 115 -22.38 15.37 -5.02
CA VAL A 115 -22.07 15.04 -3.64
C VAL A 115 -21.49 13.63 -3.56
N ARG A 116 -20.40 13.48 -2.83
CA ARG A 116 -19.75 12.19 -2.55
C ARG A 116 -19.53 12.06 -1.05
N ALA A 117 -19.88 10.90 -0.51
CA ALA A 117 -19.45 10.52 0.82
C ALA A 117 -17.94 10.22 0.77
N VAL A 118 -17.22 10.73 1.76
CA VAL A 118 -15.79 10.50 1.97
C VAL A 118 -15.56 10.17 3.44
N THR A 119 -14.58 9.32 3.68
CA THR A 119 -14.07 9.07 5.03
C THR A 119 -12.97 10.06 5.33
N VAL A 120 -13.04 10.68 6.51
CA VAL A 120 -12.05 11.64 6.99
C VAL A 120 -11.41 11.04 8.23
N ASP A 121 -10.14 10.70 8.10
CA ASP A 121 -9.34 10.16 9.19
C ASP A 121 -8.53 11.31 9.81
N GLY A 122 -8.85 11.66 11.04
CA GLY A 122 -8.03 12.52 11.88
C GLY A 122 -6.87 11.71 12.44
N VAL A 123 -5.65 12.05 12.03
CA VAL A 123 -4.45 11.27 12.31
C VAL A 123 -3.28 12.14 12.75
N ASP A 124 -2.22 11.52 13.25
CA ASP A 124 -0.98 12.18 13.63
C ASP A 124 0.16 11.97 12.62
N GLU A 125 1.33 12.56 12.89
CA GLU A 125 2.51 12.57 12.02
C GLU A 125 3.05 11.17 11.70
N GLN A 126 2.83 10.18 12.59
CA GLN A 126 3.33 8.82 12.39
C GLN A 126 2.39 7.94 11.57
N TYR A 127 1.19 8.43 11.23
CA TYR A 127 0.17 7.64 10.54
C TYR A 127 0.64 7.08 9.20
N ALA A 128 1.37 7.88 8.42
CA ALA A 128 1.90 7.43 7.14
C ALA A 128 2.85 6.24 7.30
N THR A 129 3.65 6.24 8.37
CA THR A 129 4.53 5.11 8.71
C THR A 129 3.74 3.91 9.20
N VAL A 130 2.76 4.11 10.09
CA VAL A 130 1.90 3.03 10.60
C VAL A 130 1.16 2.35 9.46
N ARG A 131 0.47 3.10 8.60
CA ARG A 131 -0.30 2.55 7.48
C ARG A 131 0.53 2.22 6.24
N ASN A 132 1.86 2.35 6.29
CA ASN A 132 2.76 2.16 5.14
C ASN A 132 2.27 2.93 3.89
N LEU A 133 1.85 4.19 4.08
CA LEU A 133 1.36 5.01 2.98
C LEU A 133 2.51 5.37 2.05
N VAL A 134 2.26 5.28 0.75
CA VAL A 134 3.16 5.75 -0.29
C VAL A 134 2.75 7.17 -0.65
N ILE A 135 3.62 8.13 -0.33
CA ILE A 135 3.42 9.54 -0.70
C ILE A 135 3.75 9.69 -2.18
N LEU A 136 2.78 10.18 -2.96
CA LEU A 136 2.90 10.33 -4.41
C LEU A 136 3.33 11.75 -4.80
N SER A 137 2.86 12.76 -4.05
CA SER A 137 3.19 14.17 -4.30
C SER A 137 3.10 14.96 -2.99
N GLY A 138 3.90 16.02 -2.85
CA GLY A 138 3.92 16.88 -1.67
C GLY A 138 4.65 16.27 -0.48
N ARG A 139 4.13 16.50 0.73
CA ARG A 139 4.69 16.02 2.00
C ARG A 139 3.64 15.29 2.85
N THR A 140 4.11 14.56 3.86
CA THR A 140 3.24 14.05 4.92
C THR A 140 3.11 15.05 6.07
N PHE A 141 2.26 14.72 7.05
CA PHE A 141 2.09 15.51 8.27
C PHE A 141 3.36 15.51 9.10
N ASP A 142 3.70 16.65 9.68
CA ASP A 142 4.82 16.79 10.60
C ASP A 142 4.37 17.21 12.00
N GLU A 143 5.30 17.22 12.95
CA GLU A 143 5.03 17.59 14.34
C GLU A 143 4.60 19.08 14.48
N SER A 144 5.03 19.92 13.54
CA SER A 144 4.67 21.34 13.54
C SER A 144 3.21 21.54 13.16
N ASP A 145 2.70 20.78 12.18
CA ASP A 145 1.28 20.77 11.82
C ASP A 145 0.40 20.41 13.02
N MET A 146 0.85 19.43 13.82
CA MET A 146 0.14 18.98 15.02
C MET A 146 0.19 20.02 16.14
N THR A 147 1.35 20.64 16.36
CA THR A 147 1.57 21.61 17.44
C THR A 147 0.85 22.93 17.17
N LEU A 148 0.90 23.41 15.92
CA LEU A 148 0.24 24.64 15.48
C LEU A 148 -1.24 24.44 15.14
N ARG A 149 -1.71 23.18 15.10
CA ARG A 149 -3.06 22.81 14.68
C ARG A 149 -3.38 23.36 13.29
N GLU A 150 -2.42 23.22 12.38
CA GLU A 150 -2.57 23.64 11.00
C GLU A 150 -3.73 22.89 10.35
N ARG A 151 -4.48 23.60 9.52
CA ARG A 151 -5.59 23.00 8.78
C ARG A 151 -5.07 22.45 7.47
N VAL A 152 -4.34 21.34 7.56
CA VAL A 152 -3.77 20.65 6.41
C VAL A 152 -4.43 19.30 6.20
N ALA A 153 -4.51 18.85 4.95
CA ALA A 153 -5.07 17.57 4.57
C ALA A 153 -4.17 16.84 3.57
N MET A 154 -4.22 15.52 3.60
CA MET A 154 -3.69 14.69 2.53
C MET A 154 -4.84 13.99 1.82
N LEU A 155 -4.74 13.85 0.49
CA LEU A 155 -5.78 13.21 -0.32
C LEU A 155 -5.32 11.86 -0.86
N SER A 156 -6.25 10.89 -0.91
CA SER A 156 -6.01 9.67 -1.65
C SER A 156 -5.84 9.97 -3.14
N GLU A 157 -4.98 9.22 -3.84
CA GLU A 157 -4.71 9.37 -5.27
C GLU A 157 -6.01 9.48 -6.10
N LYS A 158 -6.97 8.59 -5.83
CA LYS A 158 -8.27 8.55 -6.53
C LYS A 158 -9.07 9.83 -6.29
N LEU A 159 -9.04 10.37 -5.07
CA LEU A 159 -9.77 11.57 -4.72
C LEU A 159 -9.11 12.82 -5.31
N ALA A 160 -7.78 12.91 -5.24
CA ALA A 160 -6.99 13.98 -5.84
C ALA A 160 -7.24 14.10 -7.35
N ILE A 161 -7.13 12.98 -8.09
CA ILE A 161 -7.40 12.94 -9.53
C ILE A 161 -8.85 13.33 -9.84
N ARG A 162 -9.81 12.87 -9.03
CA ARG A 162 -11.23 13.17 -9.27
C ARG A 162 -11.58 14.64 -9.02
N MET A 163 -10.96 15.27 -8.03
CA MET A 163 -11.22 16.66 -7.66
C MET A 163 -10.44 17.66 -8.51
N PHE A 164 -9.18 17.38 -8.80
CA PHE A 164 -8.24 18.34 -9.37
C PHE A 164 -7.62 17.91 -10.71
N GLY A 165 -7.93 16.70 -11.20
CA GLY A 165 -7.47 16.18 -12.49
C GLY A 165 -6.08 15.54 -12.48
N SER A 166 -5.19 15.97 -11.59
CA SER A 166 -3.86 15.36 -11.38
C SER A 166 -3.43 15.42 -9.91
N LEU A 167 -2.39 14.66 -9.56
CA LEU A 167 -1.84 14.61 -8.20
C LEU A 167 -1.13 15.90 -7.81
N GLU A 168 -0.41 16.49 -8.77
CA GLU A 168 0.32 17.76 -8.61
C GLU A 168 -0.63 18.95 -8.52
N ALA A 169 -1.71 18.95 -9.32
CA ALA A 169 -2.71 20.01 -9.30
C ALA A 169 -3.52 20.06 -8.00
N ALA A 170 -3.51 18.97 -7.22
CA ALA A 170 -4.16 18.91 -5.92
C ALA A 170 -3.35 19.62 -4.82
N LEU A 171 -2.04 19.82 -4.99
CA LEU A 171 -1.20 20.47 -3.99
C LEU A 171 -1.58 21.95 -3.83
N ASP A 172 -1.51 22.43 -2.59
CA ASP A 172 -1.87 23.79 -2.17
C ASP A 172 -3.34 24.20 -2.45
N GLN A 173 -4.16 23.27 -2.93
CA GLN A 173 -5.58 23.50 -3.11
C GLN A 173 -6.31 23.43 -1.77
N THR A 174 -7.41 24.18 -1.67
CA THR A 174 -8.27 24.16 -0.48
C THR A 174 -9.42 23.19 -0.67
N VAL A 175 -9.59 22.28 0.28
CA VAL A 175 -10.75 21.38 0.38
C VAL A 175 -11.58 21.73 1.61
N LYS A 176 -12.90 21.67 1.46
CA LYS A 176 -13.83 21.95 2.55
C LYS A 176 -14.27 20.64 3.19
N ILE A 177 -13.97 20.48 4.48
CA ILE A 177 -14.30 19.32 5.31
C ILE A 177 -15.03 19.84 6.55
N SER A 178 -16.25 19.39 6.80
CA SER A 178 -17.03 19.67 8.01
C SER A 178 -17.16 21.17 8.28
N GLN A 179 -17.41 21.94 7.21
CA GLN A 179 -17.48 23.40 7.17
C GLN A 179 -16.15 24.16 7.36
N LEU A 180 -15.04 23.47 7.59
CA LEU A 180 -13.71 24.05 7.69
C LEU A 180 -12.93 23.90 6.38
N GLN A 181 -11.99 24.81 6.15
CA GLN A 181 -11.11 24.81 4.99
C GLN A 181 -9.77 24.21 5.38
N PHE A 182 -9.31 23.23 4.60
CA PHE A 182 -8.02 22.57 4.76
C PHE A 182 -7.19 22.71 3.48
N THR A 183 -5.90 23.00 3.62
CA THR A 183 -4.96 23.06 2.51
C THR A 183 -4.37 21.69 2.24
N VAL A 184 -4.39 21.24 0.99
CA VAL A 184 -3.84 19.94 0.60
C VAL A 184 -2.32 20.03 0.53
N VAL A 185 -1.63 19.33 1.41
CA VAL A 185 -0.15 19.33 1.50
C VAL A 185 0.48 18.11 0.82
N GLY A 186 -0.31 17.09 0.52
CA GLY A 186 0.19 15.87 -0.09
C GLY A 186 -0.90 14.96 -0.63
N THR A 187 -0.48 14.04 -1.50
CA THR A 187 -1.32 12.95 -1.99
C THR A 187 -0.67 11.61 -1.69
N PHE A 188 -1.49 10.61 -1.41
CA PHE A 188 -1.01 9.29 -1.01
C PHE A 188 -1.79 8.15 -1.66
N ARG A 189 -1.17 6.97 -1.62
CA ARG A 189 -1.78 5.67 -1.94
C ARG A 189 -1.43 4.68 -0.84
N GLU A 190 -2.34 3.77 -0.54
CA GLU A 190 -2.03 2.58 0.25
C GLU A 190 -1.07 1.66 -0.54
N LYS A 191 -0.01 1.17 0.10
CA LYS A 191 0.99 0.31 -0.56
C LYS A 191 0.38 -0.95 -1.19
N THR A 192 -0.66 -1.50 -0.57
CA THR A 192 -1.47 -2.59 -1.13
C THR A 192 -2.90 -2.12 -1.28
N SER A 193 -3.45 -2.34 -2.48
CA SER A 193 -4.89 -2.24 -2.72
C SER A 193 -5.54 -3.52 -2.19
N THR A 194 -6.37 -3.42 -1.16
CA THR A 194 -7.21 -4.54 -0.71
C THR A 194 -8.27 -4.80 -1.78
N PHE A 195 -7.95 -5.62 -2.78
CA PHE A 195 -8.90 -6.15 -3.77
C PHE A 195 -9.83 -5.08 -4.40
N GLY A 196 -9.30 -3.89 -4.70
CA GLY A 196 -10.05 -2.80 -5.34
C GLY A 196 -10.90 -1.95 -4.40
N GLN A 197 -11.02 -2.31 -3.13
CA GLN A 197 -11.59 -1.49 -2.06
C GLN A 197 -10.45 -0.96 -1.19
N GLY A 198 -10.04 0.29 -1.41
CA GLY A 198 -9.19 0.96 -0.43
C GLY A 198 -10.01 1.17 0.84
N GLU A 199 -9.47 0.87 2.00
CA GLU A 199 -10.18 1.15 3.26
C GLU A 199 -10.35 2.66 3.44
N ILE A 200 -9.43 3.45 2.86
CA ILE A 200 -9.47 4.91 2.87
C ILE A 200 -10.06 5.39 1.53
N THR A 201 -11.39 5.54 1.48
CA THR A 201 -12.14 5.97 0.28
C THR A 201 -12.81 7.33 0.47
#